data_AF-V8P1W3-F1
#
_entry.id   AF-V8P1W3-F1
#
_cell.length_a   1.000
_cell.length_b   1.000
_cell.length_c   1.000
_cell.angle_alpha   90.00
_cell.angle_beta   90.00
_cell.angle_gamma   90.00
#
_symmetry.space_group_name_H-M   'P 1'
#
loop_
_entity.id
_entity.type
_entity.pdbx_description
1 polymer ?
#
loop_
_entity_poly.entity_id
_entity_poly.type
_entity_poly.pdbx_seq_one_letter_code
_entity_poly.pdbx_strand_id
1 'polypeptide(L)'
;MAEKQEQPPVAQNGEKAENTEESAEAEKPKELEELPPFEIVTGERLPASFFNFQFKNVEYSSGRNKTFLCYIIEIQGKESKMLRGYLEDEHAAAHAEDAFFNTILPKCESGMCYNVTWYSSCSPCIGCADRIAKALQKNKNLHLSIAVGRLFMWEEPDMQAALKKMKTAGCKLRIMKPQDFEY
;
A
#
# COMPACT_ATOMS: atom_id res chain seq x y z
N MET A 1 -32.62 -12.06 62.99
CA MET A 1 -31.95 -11.42 64.15
C MET A 1 -30.62 -12.13 64.29
N ALA A 2 -29.57 -11.61 63.65
CA ALA A 2 -28.61 -10.60 64.17
C ALA A 2 -27.45 -11.31 64.88
N GLU A 3 -26.31 -11.43 64.18
CA GLU A 3 -25.00 -10.80 64.50
C GLU A 3 -24.18 -11.67 65.48
N LYS A 4 -22.86 -11.81 65.37
CA LYS A 4 -21.87 -10.74 65.20
C LYS A 4 -20.50 -11.30 64.83
N GLN A 5 -19.74 -10.46 64.12
CA GLN A 5 -18.31 -10.57 63.81
C GLN A 5 -17.42 -10.53 65.06
N GLU A 6 -16.21 -11.10 64.96
CA GLU A 6 -15.04 -10.70 65.75
C GLU A 6 -13.81 -10.48 64.85
N GLN A 7 -13.37 -9.22 64.80
CA GLN A 7 -11.97 -8.77 64.68
C GLN A 7 -11.50 -8.38 66.10
N PRO A 8 -10.20 -8.32 66.45
CA PRO A 8 -9.35 -7.10 66.24
C PRO A 8 -7.82 -7.41 66.22
N PRO A 9 -6.86 -6.44 66.29
CA PRO A 9 -6.93 -4.97 66.26
C PRO A 9 -5.98 -4.27 65.26
N VAL A 10 -6.24 -2.97 65.08
CA VAL A 10 -5.37 -1.91 64.56
C VAL A 10 -4.72 -1.15 65.75
N ALA A 11 -3.44 -0.73 65.62
CA ALA A 11 -2.86 0.50 66.20
C ALA A 11 -1.39 0.63 65.69
N GLN A 12 -1.04 1.58 64.81
CA GLN A 12 -0.72 3.01 65.01
C GLN A 12 0.66 3.30 65.64
N ASN A 13 1.56 3.91 64.84
CA ASN A 13 2.42 5.09 65.11
C ASN A 13 3.59 5.11 64.10
N GLY A 14 4.02 6.22 63.49
CA GLY A 14 3.63 7.62 63.61
C GLY A 14 4.35 8.48 62.54
N GLU A 15 3.73 9.62 62.24
CA GLU A 15 4.27 10.88 61.71
C GLU A 15 5.63 11.27 62.37
N LYS A 16 6.57 12.06 61.82
CA LYS A 16 6.70 12.95 60.64
C LYS A 16 8.16 13.46 60.60
N ALA A 17 8.74 13.70 59.42
CA ALA A 17 9.79 14.71 59.24
C ALA A 17 9.88 15.11 57.75
N GLU A 18 9.46 16.35 57.45
CA GLU A 18 9.72 17.07 56.20
C GLU A 18 11.23 17.33 56.04
N ASN A 19 11.79 17.18 54.83
CA ASN A 19 12.08 18.31 53.95
C ASN A 19 12.61 17.84 52.56
N THR A 20 11.94 18.37 51.53
CA THR A 20 12.37 18.72 50.17
C THR A 20 13.85 18.61 49.84
N GLU A 21 14.21 17.83 48.81
CA GLU A 21 15.09 18.29 47.72
C GLU A 21 14.65 17.66 46.39
N GLU A 22 14.56 18.54 45.41
CA GLU A 22 14.06 18.40 44.05
C GLU A 22 15.05 17.61 43.18
N SER A 23 14.58 16.61 42.45
CA SER A 23 15.23 16.10 41.25
C SER A 23 14.17 15.45 40.38
N ALA A 24 13.51 16.28 39.58
CA ALA A 24 12.66 15.85 38.50
C ALA A 24 13.53 15.16 37.43
N GLU A 25 13.69 13.85 37.53
CA GLU A 25 14.10 13.05 36.37
C GLU A 25 12.88 12.93 35.46
N ALA A 26 12.72 13.96 34.63
CA ALA A 26 11.79 13.96 33.52
C ALA A 26 12.07 12.73 32.66
N GLU A 27 11.11 11.80 32.62
CA GLU A 27 11.08 10.76 31.61
C GLU A 27 11.08 11.45 30.25
N LYS A 28 12.25 11.44 29.61
CA LYS A 28 12.47 12.03 28.30
C LYS A 28 11.48 11.34 27.34
N PRO A 29 10.53 12.07 26.74
CA PRO A 29 9.69 11.48 25.70
C PRO A 29 10.64 10.98 24.62
N LYS A 30 10.52 9.70 24.26
CA LYS A 30 11.15 9.20 23.04
C LYS A 30 10.63 10.08 21.92
N GLU A 31 11.51 10.92 21.41
CA GLU A 31 11.31 11.72 20.21
C GLU A 31 10.77 10.74 19.17
N LEU A 32 9.48 10.88 18.83
CA LEU A 32 8.97 10.26 17.62
C LEU A 32 9.81 10.93 16.53
N GLU A 33 10.80 10.21 16.01
CA GLU A 33 11.42 10.56 14.74
C GLU A 33 10.24 10.74 13.78
N GLU A 34 9.96 12.00 13.42
CA GLU A 34 8.97 12.32 12.43
C GLU A 34 9.46 11.65 11.15
N LEU A 35 8.89 10.48 10.86
CA LEU A 35 9.16 9.78 9.63
C LEU A 35 8.98 10.80 8.51
N PRO A 36 9.89 10.84 7.53
CA PRO A 36 9.74 11.74 6.40
C PRO A 36 8.32 11.56 5.83
N PRO A 37 7.72 12.64 5.29
CA PRO A 37 6.38 12.56 4.71
C PRO A 37 6.31 11.33 3.81
N PHE A 38 5.26 10.52 3.98
CA PHE A 38 5.09 9.25 3.27
C PHE A 38 5.07 9.51 1.75
N GLU A 39 6.22 9.33 1.12
CA GLU A 39 6.44 9.59 -0.30
C GLU A 39 6.43 8.27 -1.06
N ILE A 40 5.80 8.27 -2.24
CA ILE A 40 5.85 7.13 -3.14
C ILE A 40 7.30 6.96 -3.59
N VAL A 41 7.93 5.85 -3.19
CA VAL A 41 9.29 5.56 -3.62
C VAL A 41 9.25 5.19 -5.10
N THR A 42 9.91 6.00 -5.93
CA THR A 42 10.08 5.73 -7.36
C THR A 42 11.51 5.32 -7.66
N GLY A 43 11.72 4.28 -8.47
CA GLY A 43 13.07 3.91 -8.92
C GLY A 43 13.08 3.11 -10.22
N GLU A 44 14.28 2.87 -10.76
CA GLU A 44 14.46 2.16 -12.03
C GLU A 44 14.39 0.63 -11.90
N ARG A 45 14.82 0.08 -10.76
CA ARG A 45 14.86 -1.37 -10.52
C ARG A 45 14.53 -1.70 -9.07
N LEU A 46 13.58 -2.61 -8.87
CA LEU A 46 13.23 -3.10 -7.54
C LEU A 46 14.38 -3.95 -6.98
N PRO A 47 14.88 -3.71 -5.75
CA PRO A 47 15.95 -4.52 -5.18
C PRO A 47 15.48 -5.96 -4.94
N ALA A 48 16.37 -6.93 -5.20
CA ALA A 48 16.04 -8.35 -5.15
C ALA A 48 15.50 -8.83 -3.79
N SER A 49 15.93 -8.19 -2.69
CA SER A 49 15.42 -8.46 -1.34
C SER A 49 13.93 -8.15 -1.20
N PHE A 50 13.49 -6.98 -1.69
CA PHE A 50 12.08 -6.57 -1.66
C PHE A 50 11.24 -7.39 -2.63
N PHE A 51 11.77 -7.69 -3.81
CA PHE A 51 11.10 -8.54 -4.79
C PHE A 51 10.78 -9.93 -4.20
N ASN A 52 11.78 -10.64 -3.67
CA ASN A 52 11.59 -11.96 -3.09
C ASN A 52 10.63 -11.98 -1.90
N PHE A 53 10.56 -10.89 -1.12
CA PHE A 53 9.66 -10.81 0.01
C PHE A 53 8.21 -10.56 -0.40
N GLN A 54 7.98 -9.68 -1.39
CA GLN A 54 6.64 -9.16 -1.72
C GLN A 54 5.93 -9.89 -2.84
N PHE A 55 6.70 -10.44 -3.77
CA PHE A 55 6.19 -11.21 -4.90
C PHE A 55 6.05 -12.70 -4.60
N LYS A 56 6.42 -13.15 -3.39
CA LYS A 56 6.23 -14.54 -2.97
C LYS A 56 4.74 -14.86 -2.87
N ASN A 57 4.29 -15.73 -3.77
CA ASN A 57 2.91 -16.16 -3.91
C ASN A 57 2.54 -17.16 -2.78
N VAL A 58 2.26 -16.63 -1.61
CA VAL A 58 1.74 -17.38 -0.46
C VAL A 58 0.40 -16.79 -0.06
N GLU A 59 -0.52 -17.69 0.30
CA GLU A 59 -1.94 -17.44 0.52
C GLU A 59 -2.20 -16.55 1.75
N TYR A 60 -1.32 -16.63 2.75
CA TYR A 60 -1.33 -15.78 3.94
C TYR A 60 0.05 -15.19 4.18
N SER A 61 0.14 -13.87 4.29
CA SER A 61 1.39 -13.20 4.70
C SER A 61 1.09 -11.95 5.49
N SER A 62 1.13 -12.13 6.80
CA SER A 62 1.10 -11.03 7.75
C SER A 62 2.32 -10.11 7.54
N GLY A 63 2.12 -8.79 7.61
CA GLY A 63 3.19 -7.80 7.50
C GLY A 63 3.54 -7.34 6.07
N ARG A 64 2.86 -7.84 5.04
CA ARG A 64 3.01 -7.32 3.66
C ARG A 64 2.04 -6.16 3.41
N ASN A 65 2.20 -5.10 4.17
CA ASN A 65 1.34 -3.91 4.10
C ASN A 65 1.80 -2.92 3.00
N LYS A 66 2.66 -3.36 2.07
CA LYS A 66 3.21 -2.52 1.01
C LYS A 66 2.89 -3.09 -0.36
N THR A 67 2.27 -2.28 -1.22
CA THR A 67 2.00 -2.65 -2.61
C THR A 67 3.17 -2.20 -3.47
N PHE A 68 3.74 -3.12 -4.24
CA PHE A 68 4.81 -2.82 -5.18
C PHE A 68 4.24 -2.90 -6.59
N LEU A 69 4.37 -1.81 -7.34
CA LEU A 69 3.88 -1.69 -8.71
C LEU A 69 5.05 -1.36 -9.62
N CYS A 70 5.55 -2.35 -10.36
CA CYS A 70 6.47 -2.13 -11.45
C CYS A 70 5.66 -1.81 -12.71
N TYR A 71 6.11 -0.85 -13.52
CA TYR A 71 5.41 -0.45 -14.73
C TYR A 71 6.35 -0.35 -15.92
N ILE A 72 5.79 -0.64 -17.09
CA ILE A 72 6.40 -0.43 -18.39
C ILE A 72 5.38 0.33 -19.22
N ILE A 73 5.82 1.43 -19.83
CA ILE A 73 4.99 2.26 -20.70
C ILE A 73 5.66 2.32 -22.04
N GLU A 74 4.98 1.82 -23.06
CA GLU A 74 5.36 1.95 -24.45
C GLU A 74 4.45 2.99 -25.10
N ILE A 75 5.03 4.14 -25.43
CA ILE A 75 4.34 5.25 -26.08
C ILE A 75 4.63 5.14 -27.58
N GLN A 76 3.57 4.90 -28.36
CA GLN A 76 3.63 4.82 -29.81
C GLN A 76 3.02 6.09 -30.39
N GLY A 77 3.89 6.98 -30.88
CA GLY A 77 3.53 8.23 -31.54
C GLY A 77 4.40 8.46 -32.77
N LYS A 78 4.92 9.68 -32.95
CA LYS A 78 5.93 9.99 -33.98
C LYS A 78 7.28 9.32 -33.71
N GLU A 79 7.61 9.17 -32.43
CA GLU A 79 8.77 8.42 -31.96
C GLU A 79 8.30 7.42 -30.90
N SER A 80 8.82 6.19 -30.95
CA SER A 80 8.52 5.17 -29.95
C SER A 80 9.36 5.40 -28.70
N LYS A 81 8.72 5.68 -27.56
CA LYS A 81 9.40 5.84 -26.27
C LYS A 81 9.00 4.73 -25.32
N MET A 82 9.99 4.12 -24.67
CA MET A 82 9.78 3.14 -23.61
C MET A 82 10.22 3.74 -22.26
N LEU A 83 9.33 3.71 -21.28
CA LEU A 83 9.61 4.10 -19.90
C LEU A 83 9.38 2.91 -18.99
N ARG A 84 10.25 2.73 -18.00
CA ARG A 84 10.14 1.67 -17.00
C ARG A 84 10.50 2.21 -15.63
N GLY A 85 9.87 1.66 -14.61
CA GLY A 85 10.19 1.98 -13.22
C GLY A 85 9.33 1.18 -12.27
N TYR A 86 9.45 1.48 -10.99
CA TYR A 86 8.58 0.95 -9.96
C TYR A 86 8.08 2.05 -9.04
N LEU A 87 6.94 1.78 -8.40
CA LEU A 87 6.30 2.56 -7.36
C LEU A 87 6.09 1.67 -6.14
N GLU A 88 6.33 2.23 -4.96
CA GLU A 88 6.02 1.60 -3.67
C GLU A 88 4.92 2.39 -2.95
N ASP A 89 3.91 1.67 -2.47
CA ASP A 89 2.88 2.20 -1.58
C ASP A 89 3.28 1.96 -0.11
N GLU A 90 3.31 3.03 0.69
CA GLU A 90 3.62 3.00 2.12
C GLU A 90 2.38 3.10 3.04
N HIS A 91 1.19 2.74 2.55
CA HIS A 91 -0.05 2.51 3.32
C HIS A 91 -0.67 3.73 4.02
N ALA A 92 -0.02 4.91 4.01
CA ALA A 92 -0.45 6.07 4.78
C ALA A 92 -1.06 7.23 3.95
N ALA A 93 -0.79 7.34 2.65
CA ALA A 93 -1.16 8.54 1.88
C ALA A 93 -1.80 8.27 0.50
N ALA A 94 -1.25 7.39 -0.33
CA ALA A 94 -1.78 7.13 -1.67
C ALA A 94 -1.39 5.73 -2.17
N HIS A 95 -2.36 5.00 -2.73
CA HIS A 95 -2.09 3.72 -3.39
C HIS A 95 -1.18 3.91 -4.61
N ALA A 96 -0.36 2.89 -4.91
CA ALA A 96 0.61 2.93 -6.01
C ALA A 96 -0.06 3.17 -7.39
N GLU A 97 -1.29 2.70 -7.58
CA GLU A 97 -2.06 2.91 -8.82
C GLU A 97 -2.46 4.37 -9.01
N ASP A 98 -2.84 5.04 -7.91
CA ASP A 98 -3.22 6.44 -7.94
C ASP A 98 -1.98 7.32 -8.17
N ALA A 99 -0.87 6.97 -7.50
CA ALA A 99 0.44 7.58 -7.72
C ALA A 99 0.87 7.49 -9.19
N PHE A 100 0.67 6.35 -9.84
CA PHE A 100 1.01 6.18 -11.24
C PHE A 100 0.30 7.19 -12.15
N PHE A 101 -1.03 7.34 -11.99
CA PHE A 101 -1.79 8.29 -12.79
C PHE A 101 -1.50 9.74 -12.43
N ASN A 102 -1.08 10.05 -11.20
CA ASN A 102 -0.78 11.43 -10.81
C ASN A 102 0.64 11.85 -11.24
N THR A 103 1.62 10.95 -11.09
CA THR A 103 3.04 11.27 -11.26
C THR A 103 3.57 10.87 -12.64
N ILE A 104 3.23 9.67 -13.11
CA ILE A 104 3.85 9.09 -14.32
C ILE A 104 3.03 9.40 -15.58
N LEU A 105 1.71 9.23 -15.51
CA LEU A 105 0.79 9.50 -16.64
C LEU A 105 -0.37 10.42 -16.23
N PRO A 106 -0.10 11.70 -15.88
CA PRO A 106 -1.15 12.68 -15.55
C PRO A 106 -2.05 13.04 -16.72
N LYS A 107 -1.53 12.99 -17.95
CA LYS A 107 -2.27 13.33 -19.18
C LYS A 107 -1.87 12.39 -20.31
N CYS A 108 -2.88 11.95 -21.08
CA CYS A 108 -2.74 11.14 -22.28
C CYS A 108 -3.03 12.03 -23.50
N GLU A 109 -2.08 12.16 -24.42
CA GLU A 109 -2.25 12.99 -25.61
C GLU A 109 -3.11 12.27 -26.67
N SER A 110 -4.03 13.00 -27.30
CA SER A 110 -5.04 12.43 -28.21
C SER A 110 -4.51 11.95 -29.58
N GLY A 111 -3.20 11.80 -29.75
CA GLY A 111 -2.56 11.29 -30.98
C GLY A 111 -1.48 10.23 -30.76
N MET A 112 -1.29 9.79 -29.51
CA MET A 112 -0.34 8.74 -29.16
C MET A 112 -1.10 7.54 -28.58
N CYS A 113 -0.61 6.34 -28.84
CA CYS A 113 -1.09 5.12 -28.20
C CYS A 113 -0.18 4.78 -27.03
N TYR A 114 -0.75 4.55 -25.85
CA TYR A 114 -0.02 4.23 -24.63
C TYR A 114 -0.30 2.78 -24.26
N ASN A 115 0.66 1.90 -24.44
CA ASN A 115 0.59 0.53 -23.94
C ASN A 115 1.29 0.47 -22.59
N VAL A 116 0.49 0.33 -21.53
CA VAL A 116 0.97 0.26 -20.16
C VAL A 116 0.85 -1.16 -19.67
N THR A 117 1.95 -1.72 -19.19
CA THR A 117 2.00 -3.01 -18.52
C THR A 117 2.41 -2.81 -17.07
N TRP A 118 1.58 -3.26 -16.14
CA TRP A 118 1.85 -3.25 -14.72
C TRP A 118 2.16 -4.66 -14.23
N TYR A 119 3.15 -4.75 -13.37
CA TYR A 119 3.48 -5.92 -12.58
C TYR A 119 3.31 -5.53 -11.11
N SER A 120 2.17 -5.88 -10.54
CA SER A 120 1.85 -5.56 -9.15
C SER A 120 1.97 -6.79 -8.25
N SER A 121 2.50 -6.61 -7.04
CA SER A 121 2.55 -7.68 -6.04
C SER A 121 1.15 -8.09 -5.56
N CYS A 122 0.19 -7.17 -5.61
CA CYS A 122 -1.19 -7.35 -5.16
C CYS A 122 -2.19 -6.75 -6.17
N SER A 123 -3.43 -7.22 -6.18
CA SER A 123 -4.46 -6.62 -7.04
C SER A 123 -4.92 -5.26 -6.49
N PRO A 124 -5.31 -4.33 -7.37
CA PRO A 124 -5.85 -3.04 -6.95
C PRO A 124 -7.09 -3.21 -6.08
N CYS A 125 -7.24 -2.32 -5.11
CA CYS A 125 -8.46 -2.23 -4.30
C CYS A 125 -9.65 -1.71 -5.13
N ILE A 126 -10.86 -1.79 -4.56
CA ILE A 126 -12.11 -1.35 -5.23
C ILE A 126 -12.02 0.11 -5.73
N GLY A 127 -11.49 1.02 -4.90
CA GLY A 127 -11.33 2.42 -5.26
C GLY A 127 -10.38 2.65 -6.44
N CYS A 128 -9.22 2.00 -6.41
CA CYS A 128 -8.24 2.09 -7.50
C CYS A 128 -8.76 1.43 -8.77
N ALA A 129 -9.44 0.29 -8.66
CA ALA A 129 -10.05 -0.39 -9.79
C ALA A 129 -11.06 0.49 -10.53
N ASP A 130 -11.89 1.23 -9.79
CA ASP A 130 -12.84 2.18 -10.36
C ASP A 130 -12.15 3.38 -11.00
N ARG A 131 -11.06 3.89 -10.40
CA ARG A 131 -10.26 4.98 -10.97
C ARG A 131 -9.60 4.56 -12.29
N ILE A 132 -9.02 3.36 -12.33
CA ILE A 132 -8.45 2.75 -13.53
C ILE A 132 -9.51 2.63 -14.63
N ALA A 133 -10.68 2.08 -14.30
CA ALA A 133 -11.78 1.91 -15.26
C ALA A 133 -12.21 3.26 -15.86
N LYS A 134 -12.35 4.30 -15.02
CA LYS A 134 -12.65 5.67 -15.48
C LYS A 134 -11.55 6.24 -16.38
N ALA A 135 -10.28 6.02 -16.04
CA ALA A 135 -9.14 6.48 -16.83
C ALA A 135 -9.11 5.83 -18.22
N LEU A 136 -9.39 4.52 -18.30
CA LEU A 136 -9.47 3.78 -19.57
C LEU A 136 -10.66 4.23 -20.44
N GLN A 137 -11.82 4.45 -19.82
CA GLN A 137 -13.00 4.94 -20.53
C GLN A 137 -12.80 6.36 -21.08
N LYS A 138 -12.10 7.22 -20.32
CA LYS A 138 -11.78 8.59 -20.74
C LYS A 138 -10.74 8.60 -21.87
N ASN A 139 -9.77 7.69 -21.84
CA ASN A 139 -8.64 7.67 -22.78
C ASN A 139 -8.67 6.38 -23.62
N LYS A 140 -9.32 6.44 -24.79
CA LYS A 140 -9.40 5.28 -25.70
C LYS A 140 -8.05 4.82 -26.27
N ASN A 141 -7.03 5.68 -26.22
CA ASN A 141 -5.68 5.38 -26.69
C ASN A 141 -4.80 4.71 -25.61
N LEU A 142 -5.33 4.52 -24.40
CA LEU A 142 -4.64 3.88 -23.29
C LEU A 142 -5.02 2.41 -23.21
N HIS A 143 -4.04 1.53 -23.40
CA HIS A 143 -4.18 0.09 -23.19
C HIS A 143 -3.45 -0.30 -21.93
N LEU A 144 -4.17 -0.76 -20.91
CA LEU A 144 -3.59 -1.18 -19.64
C LEU A 144 -3.69 -2.70 -19.48
N SER A 145 -2.54 -3.33 -19.27
CA SER A 145 -2.42 -4.74 -18.90
C SER A 145 -1.83 -4.85 -17.50
N ILE A 146 -2.51 -5.55 -16.61
CA ILE A 146 -2.08 -5.73 -15.22
C ILE A 146 -1.81 -7.21 -14.99
N ALA A 147 -0.56 -7.53 -14.69
CA ALA A 147 -0.18 -8.80 -14.10
C ALA A 147 -0.12 -8.62 -12.58
N VAL A 148 -0.80 -9.50 -11.84
CA VAL A 148 -0.81 -9.46 -10.36
C VAL A 148 -0.23 -10.74 -9.79
N GLY A 149 0.59 -10.61 -8.74
CA GLY A 149 1.13 -11.75 -8.00
C GLY A 149 0.07 -12.41 -7.11
N ARG A 150 -0.72 -11.59 -6.40
CA ARG A 150 -1.76 -12.04 -5.46
C ARG A 150 -3.04 -11.23 -5.67
N LEU A 151 -4.19 -11.84 -5.40
CA LEU A 151 -5.48 -11.14 -5.41
C LEU A 151 -5.84 -10.70 -3.99
N PHE A 152 -6.12 -9.41 -3.83
CA PHE A 152 -6.56 -8.80 -2.58
C PHE A 152 -8.06 -9.01 -2.39
N MET A 153 -8.47 -9.58 -1.25
CA MET A 153 -9.87 -9.75 -0.86
C MET A 153 -10.79 -10.25 -1.99
N TRP A 154 -10.33 -11.23 -2.76
CA TRP A 154 -11.04 -11.72 -3.97
C TRP A 154 -12.35 -12.43 -3.65
N GLU A 155 -12.54 -12.86 -2.40
CA GLU A 155 -13.77 -13.48 -1.90
C GLU A 155 -14.91 -12.45 -1.77
N GLU A 156 -14.57 -11.17 -1.59
CA GLU A 156 -15.56 -10.12 -1.43
C GLU A 156 -16.30 -9.85 -2.75
N PRO A 157 -17.65 -9.82 -2.73
CA PRO A 157 -18.44 -9.64 -3.95
C PRO A 157 -18.19 -8.28 -4.60
N ASP A 158 -17.97 -7.24 -3.81
CA ASP A 158 -17.68 -5.89 -4.30
C ASP A 158 -16.33 -5.83 -5.02
N MET A 159 -15.34 -6.59 -4.53
CA MET A 159 -14.03 -6.69 -5.14
C MET A 159 -14.13 -7.39 -6.50
N GLN A 160 -14.87 -8.50 -6.58
CA GLN A 160 -15.13 -9.17 -7.85
C GLN A 160 -15.86 -8.27 -8.85
N ALA A 161 -16.85 -7.49 -8.38
CA ALA A 161 -17.57 -6.53 -9.22
C ALA A 161 -16.63 -5.45 -9.78
N ALA A 162 -15.71 -4.93 -8.95
CA ALA A 162 -14.71 -3.95 -9.36
C ALA A 162 -13.74 -4.51 -10.42
N LEU A 163 -13.22 -5.74 -10.26
CA LEU A 163 -12.36 -6.36 -11.29
C LEU A 163 -13.11 -6.59 -12.60
N LYS A 164 -14.37 -7.05 -12.52
CA LYS A 164 -15.22 -7.26 -13.70
C LYS A 164 -15.42 -5.94 -14.45
N LYS A 165 -15.76 -4.86 -13.72
CA LYS A 165 -15.92 -3.52 -14.29
C LYS A 165 -14.65 -3.02 -14.95
N MET A 166 -13.49 -3.23 -14.32
CA MET A 166 -12.19 -2.88 -14.89
C MET A 166 -11.88 -3.66 -16.17
N LYS A 167 -12.20 -4.96 -16.20
CA LYS A 167 -12.05 -5.80 -17.38
C LYS A 167 -12.97 -5.32 -18.52
N THR A 168 -14.22 -4.98 -18.21
CA THR A 168 -15.18 -4.42 -19.18
C THR A 168 -14.74 -3.05 -19.71
N ALA A 169 -14.02 -2.26 -18.90
CA ALA A 169 -13.42 -1.00 -19.33
C ALA A 169 -12.23 -1.18 -20.32
N GLY A 170 -11.81 -2.40 -20.60
CA GLY A 170 -10.72 -2.71 -21.54
C GLY A 170 -9.39 -3.06 -20.88
N CYS A 171 -9.34 -3.20 -19.56
CA CYS A 171 -8.14 -3.65 -18.87
C CYS A 171 -7.93 -5.16 -19.03
N LYS A 172 -6.69 -5.57 -19.33
CA LYS A 172 -6.30 -6.98 -19.35
C LYS A 172 -5.69 -7.35 -18.00
N LEU A 173 -6.49 -7.96 -17.13
CA LEU A 173 -6.03 -8.49 -15.85
C LEU A 173 -5.62 -9.96 -15.98
N ARG A 174 -4.41 -10.30 -15.51
CA ARG A 174 -3.89 -11.68 -15.46
C ARG A 174 -3.11 -11.93 -14.16
N ILE A 175 -3.02 -13.19 -13.75
CA ILE A 175 -2.08 -13.61 -12.69
C ILE A 175 -0.68 -13.75 -13.30
N MET A 176 0.35 -13.36 -12.56
CA MET A 176 1.75 -13.54 -12.96
C MET A 176 2.09 -15.01 -13.12
N LYS A 177 2.72 -15.34 -14.24
CA LYS A 177 3.33 -16.64 -14.49
C LYS A 177 4.78 -16.62 -14.00
N PRO A 178 5.42 -17.78 -13.78
CA PRO A 178 6.84 -17.85 -13.40
C PRO A 178 7.75 -16.97 -14.26
N GLN A 179 7.52 -16.93 -15.57
CA GLN A 179 8.27 -16.10 -16.54
C GLN A 179 8.17 -14.60 -16.26
N ASP A 180 7.06 -14.12 -15.70
CA ASP A 180 6.87 -12.71 -15.36
C ASP A 180 7.68 -12.30 -14.12
N PHE A 181 8.11 -13.27 -13.30
CA PHE A 181 8.98 -13.00 -12.15
C PHE A 181 10.47 -12.95 -12.54
N GLU A 182 10.83 -13.44 -13.72
CA GLU A 182 12.21 -13.43 -14.24
C GLU A 182 12.50 -12.21 -15.12
N TYR A 183 11.46 -11.50 -15.56
CA TYR A 183 11.51 -10.35 -16.49
C TYR A 183 11.88 -9.03 -15.78
#